data_AF-A0A958QQX3-F1
#
_entry.id   AF-A0A958QQX3-F1
#
_cell.length_a   1.000
_cell.length_b   1.000
_cell.length_c   1.000
_cell.angle_alpha   90.00
_cell.angle_beta   90.00
_cell.angle_gamma   90.00
#
_symmetry.space_group_name_H-M   'P 1'
#
loop_
_entity.id
_entity.type
_entity.pdbx_description
1 polymer ?
#
loop_
_entity_poly.entity_id
_entity_poly.type
_entity_poly.pdbx_seq_one_letter_code
_entity_poly.pdbx_strand_id
1 'polypeptide(L)' 'KSDYLNADVDRAIGVVLNGLSGEITVNGKKYQSVMPAQVLTDEEVASVMTYIYNSWDNNGTEVTVEQVKKNRNK' A
#
# COMPACT_ATOMS: atom_id res chain seq x y z
N LYS A 1 10.78 -8.49 -2.70
CA LYS A 1 9.64 -8.39 -3.61
C LYS A 1 8.37 -8.97 -2.98
N SER A 2 7.26 -8.23 -3.00
CA SER A 2 5.96 -8.67 -2.48
C SER A 2 4.96 -8.89 -3.62
N ASP A 3 4.38 -10.08 -3.73
CA ASP A 3 3.29 -10.36 -4.68
C ASP A 3 2.03 -9.53 -4.38
N TYR A 4 1.66 -9.44 -3.11
CA TYR A 4 0.45 -8.77 -2.63
C TYR A 4 0.51 -7.25 -2.86
N LEU A 5 1.67 -6.65 -2.62
CA LEU A 5 1.88 -5.22 -2.88
C LEU A 5 1.84 -4.94 -4.39
N ASN A 6 2.61 -5.70 -5.18
CA ASN A 6 2.75 -5.45 -6.61
C ASN A 6 1.52 -5.85 -7.44
N ALA A 7 0.60 -6.64 -6.88
CA ALA A 7 -0.62 -7.06 -7.56
C ALA A 7 -1.65 -5.94 -7.73
N ASP A 8 -1.72 -5.00 -6.78
CA ASP A 8 -2.72 -3.92 -6.82
C ASP A 8 -2.24 -2.71 -6.00
N VAL A 9 -1.86 -1.66 -6.72
CA VAL A 9 -1.33 -0.42 -6.16
C VAL A 9 -2.42 0.38 -5.46
N ASP A 10 -3.64 0.42 -6.02
CA ASP A 10 -4.77 1.12 -5.43
C ASP A 10 -5.19 0.47 -4.11
N ARG A 11 -5.20 -0.87 -4.07
CA ARG A 11 -5.41 -1.63 -2.82
C ARG A 11 -4.34 -1.29 -1.79
N ALA A 12 -3.07 -1.27 -2.17
CA ALA A 12 -1.99 -0.98 -1.24
C ALA A 12 -2.10 0.43 -0.64
N ILE A 13 -2.47 1.43 -1.47
CA ILE A 13 -2.73 2.79 -1.00
C ILE A 13 -3.92 2.81 -0.03
N GLY A 14 -5.02 2.13 -0.39
CA GLY A 14 -6.22 2.03 0.45
C GLY A 14 -5.94 1.37 1.81
N VAL A 15 -5.03 0.38 1.85
CA VAL A 15 -4.59 -0.27 3.10
C VAL A 15 -3.88 0.70 4.04
N VAL A 16 -3.06 1.61 3.52
CA VAL A 16 -2.38 2.62 4.37
C VAL A 16 -3.41 3.62 4.92
N LEU A 17 -4.36 4.04 4.08
CA LEU A 17 -5.37 5.05 4.43
C LEU A 17 -6.44 4.54 5.40
N ASN A 18 -6.96 3.33 5.15
CA ASN A 18 -8.12 2.78 5.85
C ASN A 18 -7.76 1.65 6.83
N GLY A 19 -6.51 1.21 6.80
CA GLY A 19 -6.08 0.01 7.51
C GLY A 19 -6.44 -1.26 6.76
N LEU A 20 -6.08 -2.39 7.36
CA LEU A 20 -6.37 -3.72 6.82
C LEU A 20 -6.66 -4.68 7.97
N SER A 21 -7.72 -5.45 7.83
CA SER A 21 -8.06 -6.54 8.72
C SER A 21 -8.52 -7.74 7.91
N GLY A 22 -8.41 -8.93 8.49
CA GLY A 22 -8.75 -10.20 7.85
C GLY A 22 -7.53 -11.03 7.45
N GLU A 23 -7.80 -12.25 6.95
CA GLU A 23 -6.76 -13.14 6.45
C GLU A 23 -6.32 -12.70 5.04
N ILE A 24 -5.02 -12.48 4.87
CA ILE A 24 -4.39 -12.23 3.58
C ILE A 24 -3.27 -13.24 3.34
N THR A 25 -2.92 -13.46 2.07
CA THR A 25 -1.73 -14.24 1.71
C THR A 25 -0.73 -13.33 1.02
N VAL A 26 0.49 -13.30 1.54
CA VAL A 26 1.62 -12.54 0.99
C VAL A 26 2.79 -13.49 0.82
N ASN A 27 3.30 -13.62 -0.39
CA ASN A 27 4.38 -14.51 -0.79
C ASN A 27 4.14 -15.97 -0.32
N GLY A 28 2.91 -16.46 -0.50
CA GLY A 28 2.49 -17.81 -0.09
C GLY A 28 2.32 -18.03 1.42
N LYS A 29 2.57 -17.00 2.25
CA LYS A 29 2.35 -17.05 3.70
C LYS A 29 1.05 -16.37 4.07
N LYS A 30 0.28 -17.02 4.93
CA LYS A 30 -0.95 -16.45 5.49
C LYS A 30 -0.63 -15.50 6.64
N TYR A 31 -1.27 -14.35 6.63
CA TYR A 31 -1.22 -13.34 7.68
C TYR A 31 -2.65 -13.02 8.10
N GLN A 32 -2.92 -13.04 9.40
CA GLN A 32 -4.20 -12.64 9.97
C GLN A 32 -3.91 -11.67 11.12
N SER A 33 -3.62 -10.43 10.75
CA SER A 33 -3.32 -9.36 11.68
C SER A 33 -4.17 -8.14 11.35
N VAL A 34 -4.23 -7.20 12.30
CA VAL A 34 -4.91 -5.93 12.11
C VAL A 34 -3.84 -4.86 11.93
N MET A 35 -3.87 -4.18 10.78
CA MET A 35 -3.11 -2.97 10.52
C MET A 35 -4.06 -1.78 10.69
N PRO A 36 -3.87 -0.93 11.71
CA PRO A 36 -4.65 0.29 11.86
C PRO A 36 -4.39 1.26 10.70
N ALA A 37 -5.42 2.02 10.34
CA ALA A 37 -5.30 3.17 9.45
C ALA A 37 -4.20 4.12 9.92
N GLN A 38 -3.39 4.62 8.99
CA GLN A 38 -2.34 5.58 9.28
C GLN A 38 -2.83 6.99 8.96
N VAL A 39 -2.68 7.91 9.91
CA VAL A 39 -3.03 9.33 9.71
C VAL A 39 -1.82 10.03 9.09
N LEU A 40 -1.70 9.87 7.78
CA LEU A 40 -0.66 10.51 6.97
C LEU A 40 -1.30 11.46 5.94
N THR A 41 -0.54 12.47 5.51
CA THR A 41 -0.90 13.33 4.38
C THR A 41 -0.77 12.58 3.05
N ASP A 42 -1.40 13.07 2.00
CA ASP A 42 -1.33 12.43 0.67
C ASP A 42 0.10 12.39 0.11
N GLU A 43 0.90 13.41 0.41
CA GLU A 43 2.30 13.53 0.02
C GLU A 43 3.18 12.50 0.75
N GLU A 44 2.96 12.30 2.05
CA GLU A 44 3.67 11.30 2.84
C GLU A 44 3.34 9.89 2.35
N VAL A 45 2.06 9.59 2.10
CA VAL A 45 1.65 8.28 1.56
C VAL A 45 2.28 8.03 0.20
N ALA A 46 2.23 9.01 -0.71
CA ALA A 46 2.84 8.90 -2.04
C ALA A 46 4.36 8.65 -1.96
N SER A 47 5.06 9.39 -1.10
CA SER A 47 6.50 9.27 -0.91
C SER A 47 6.90 7.92 -0.32
N VAL A 48 6.21 7.47 0.74
CA VAL A 48 6.49 6.18 1.39
C VAL A 48 6.18 5.02 0.46
N MET A 49 5.05 5.06 -0.24
CA MET A 49 4.68 4.01 -1.20
C MET A 49 5.69 3.92 -2.34
N THR A 50 6.08 5.05 -2.92
CA THR A 50 7.12 5.11 -3.96
C THR A 50 8.45 4.56 -3.45
N TYR A 51 8.84 4.89 -2.21
CA TYR A 51 10.04 4.32 -1.60
C TYR A 51 9.95 2.79 -1.46
N ILE A 52 8.81 2.26 -1.00
CA ILE A 52 8.59 0.81 -0.85
C ILE A 52 8.68 0.11 -2.22
N TYR A 53 8.08 0.69 -3.27
CA TYR A 53 8.11 0.12 -4.61
C TYR A 53 9.48 0.17 -5.29
N ASN A 54 10.29 1.17 -4.97
CA ASN A 54 11.67 1.26 -5.44
C ASN A 54 12.67 0.49 -4.56
N SER A 55 12.21 -0.03 -3.42
CA SER A 55 13.02 -0.81 -2.48
C SER A 55 12.75 -2.31 -2.61
N TRP A 56 13.70 -3.11 -2.12
CA TRP A 56 13.56 -4.57 -1.97
C TRP A 56 13.12 -5.32 -3.24
N ASP A 57 13.58 -4.85 -4.41
CA ASP A 57 13.30 -5.48 -5.71
C ASP A 57 11.79 -5.56 -6.03
N ASN A 58 11.02 -4.57 -5.55
CA ASN A 58 9.63 -4.37 -5.98
C ASN A 58 9.60 -3.76 -7.39
N ASN A 59 8.40 -3.64 -7.97
CA ASN A 59 8.25 -3.32 -9.39
C ASN A 59 8.58 -1.87 -9.80
N GLY A 60 9.09 -1.03 -8.89
CA GLY A 60 9.49 0.35 -9.18
C GLY A 60 8.33 1.29 -9.48
N THR A 61 7.09 0.92 -9.12
CA THR A 61 5.92 1.79 -9.32
C THR A 61 6.10 3.12 -8.59
N GLU A 62 5.93 4.21 -9.33
CA GLU A 62 5.82 5.54 -8.76
C GLU A 62 4.37 5.82 -8.37
N VAL A 63 4.15 6.18 -7.09
CA VAL A 63 2.84 6.55 -6.57
C VAL A 63 2.75 8.06 -6.47
N THR A 64 1.80 8.63 -7.20
CA THR A 64 1.56 10.07 -7.23
C THR A 64 0.55 10.50 -6.16
N VAL A 65 0.63 11.77 -5.74
CA VAL A 65 -0.32 12.37 -4.80
C VAL A 65 -1.76 12.31 -5.34
N GLU A 66 -1.95 12.43 -6.65
CA GLU A 66 -3.27 12.35 -7.29
C GLU A 66 -3.89 10.95 -7.16
N GLN A 67 -3.09 9.89 -7.33
CA GLN A 67 -3.53 8.52 -7.09
C GLN A 67 -3.93 8.31 -5.63
N VAL A 68 -3.19 8.88 -4.68
CA VAL A 68 -3.54 8.79 -3.25
C VAL A 68 -4.86 9.51 -2.98
N LYS A 69 -5.02 10.75 -3.47
CA LYS A 69 -6.26 11.52 -3.33
C LYS A 69 -7.47 10.79 -3.90
N LYS A 70 -7.30 10.18 -5.07
CA LYS A 70 -8.35 9.38 -5.71
C LYS A 70 -8.77 8.19 -4.84
N ASN A 71 -7.82 7.52 -4.18
CA ASN A 71 -8.10 6.38 -3.31
C ASN A 71 -8.58 6.78 -1.91
N ARG A 72 -8.27 8.00 -1.44
CA ARG A 72 -8.79 8.54 -0.16
C ARG A 72 -10.27 8.90 -0.23
N ASN A 73 -10.74 9.38 -1.38
CA ASN A 73 -12.12 9.82 -1.58
C ASN A 73 -13.04 8.70 -2.11
N LYS A 74 -12.64 7.44 -1.96
CA LYS A 74 -13.28 6.25 -2.53
C LYS A 74 -13.85 5.38 -1.41
#